data_AF-A0A5R2MY05-F1
#
_entry.id   AF-A0A5R2MY05-F1
#
_cell.length_a   1.000
_cell.length_b   1.000
_cell.length_c   1.000
_cell.angle_alpha   90.00
_cell.angle_beta   90.00
_cell.angle_gamma   90.00
#
_symmetry.space_group_name_H-M   'P 1'
#
loop_
_entity.id
_entity.type
_entity.pdbx_description
1 polymer ?
#
loop_
_entity_poly.entity_id
_entity_poly.type
_entity_poly.pdbx_seq_one_letter_code
_entity_poly.pdbx_strand_id
1 'polypeptide(L)'
;EIYASIGMKPVVIRKEIEAFVGDRLLEAAWREALWLIKDGICTVEELDDIMRYGFGLRWAQMGMFQVYRVAGGEAGMRHFMAQFGPCLRWPWTKLMDVPEFNDELVDLIATQSDDQA
;
A
#
# COMPACT_ATOMS: atom_id res chain seq x y z
N GLU A 1 27.66 4.33 5.26
CA GLU A 1 28.49 3.52 6.19
C GLU A 1 28.04 3.70 7.64
N ILE A 2 27.87 4.92 8.15
CA ILE A 2 27.42 5.20 9.54
C ILE A 2 26.12 4.48 9.94
N TYR A 3 25.03 4.59 9.18
CA TYR A 3 23.78 3.92 9.54
C TYR A 3 23.90 2.38 9.56
N ALA A 4 24.69 1.83 8.65
CA ALA A 4 24.91 0.39 8.59
C ALA A 4 25.72 -0.12 9.80
N SER A 5 26.66 0.68 10.33
CA SER A 5 27.46 0.28 11.49
C SER A 5 26.67 0.17 12.79
N ILE A 6 25.47 0.76 12.84
CA ILE A 6 24.54 0.64 13.98
C ILE A 6 23.36 -0.30 13.69
N GLY A 7 23.47 -1.16 12.67
CA GLY A 7 22.46 -2.19 12.36
C GLY A 7 21.28 -1.72 11.51
N MET A 8 21.26 -0.47 11.03
CA MET A 8 20.20 0.01 10.13
C MET A 8 20.49 -0.37 8.67
N LYS A 9 19.45 -0.36 7.83
CA LYS A 9 19.58 -0.54 6.37
C LYS A 9 19.36 0.80 5.65
N PRO A 10 20.41 1.59 5.38
CA PRO A 10 20.25 2.84 4.64
C PRO A 10 19.84 2.57 3.19
N VAL A 11 18.97 3.42 2.63
CA VAL A 11 18.54 3.39 1.23
C VAL A 11 18.88 4.74 0.59
N VAL A 12 19.55 4.70 -0.57
CA VAL A 12 19.92 5.92 -1.31
C VAL A 12 18.79 6.31 -2.24
N ILE A 13 18.14 7.43 -1.95
CA ILE A 13 17.20 8.09 -2.85
C ILE A 13 17.98 8.91 -3.87
N ARG A 14 17.87 8.56 -5.15
CA ARG A 14 18.67 9.17 -6.23
C ARG A 14 18.24 10.59 -6.60
N LYS A 15 16.97 10.92 -6.36
CA LYS A 15 16.37 12.20 -6.71
C LYS A 15 15.41 12.61 -5.61
N GLU A 16 15.56 13.83 -5.13
CA GLU A 16 14.68 14.42 -4.14
C GLU A 16 13.26 14.60 -4.71
N ILE A 17 12.28 14.28 -3.87
CA ILE A 17 10.85 14.47 -4.10
C ILE A 17 10.19 14.78 -2.75
N GLU A 18 9.07 15.51 -2.79
CA GLU A 18 8.26 15.77 -1.60
C GLU A 18 7.74 14.48 -0.98
N ALA A 19 7.78 14.42 0.36
CA ALA A 19 7.38 13.28 1.19
C ALA A 19 8.20 11.98 0.95
N PHE A 20 9.41 12.08 0.38
CA PHE A 20 10.28 10.94 0.11
C PHE A 20 9.57 9.80 -0.66
N VAL A 21 10.15 8.59 -0.71
CA VAL A 21 9.54 7.45 -1.43
C VAL A 21 8.59 6.66 -0.53
N GLY A 22 8.92 6.52 0.75
CA GLY A 22 8.14 5.73 1.72
C GLY A 22 6.75 6.31 1.94
N ASP A 23 6.67 7.59 2.33
CA ASP A 23 5.37 8.21 2.65
C ASP A 23 4.46 8.27 1.43
N ARG A 24 5.01 8.45 0.22
CA ARG A 24 4.20 8.40 -1.01
C ARG A 24 3.56 7.04 -1.27
N LEU A 25 4.23 5.94 -0.92
CA LEU A 25 3.66 4.59 -1.03
C LEU A 25 2.62 4.35 0.07
N LEU A 26 2.86 4.84 1.29
CA LEU A 26 1.92 4.76 2.40
C LEU A 26 0.64 5.56 2.09
N GLU A 27 0.78 6.81 1.68
CA GLU A 27 -0.31 7.72 1.30
C GLU A 27 -1.15 7.13 0.16
N ALA A 28 -0.51 6.57 -0.87
CA ALA A 28 -1.21 5.98 -2.01
C ALA A 28 -2.06 4.77 -1.60
N ALA A 29 -1.55 3.92 -0.70
CA ALA A 29 -2.31 2.80 -0.16
C ALA A 29 -3.43 3.27 0.78
N TRP A 30 -3.16 4.27 1.62
CA TRP A 30 -4.11 4.84 2.56
C TRP A 30 -5.30 5.51 1.86
N ARG A 31 -5.07 6.28 0.78
CA ARG A 31 -6.15 6.90 0.00
C ARG A 31 -7.15 5.88 -0.57
N GLU A 32 -6.64 4.75 -1.07
CA GLU A 32 -7.51 3.67 -1.54
C GLU A 32 -8.30 3.05 -0.39
N ALA A 33 -7.65 2.81 0.75
CA ALA A 33 -8.30 2.31 1.94
C ALA A 33 -9.47 3.20 2.41
N LEU A 34 -9.28 4.53 2.40
CA LEU A 34 -10.34 5.48 2.75
C LEU A 34 -11.58 5.30 1.84
N TRP A 35 -11.37 5.09 0.54
CA TRP A 35 -12.47 4.86 -0.40
C TRP A 35 -13.17 3.52 -0.16
N LEU A 36 -12.42 2.45 0.09
CA LEU A 36 -12.99 1.12 0.35
C LEU A 36 -13.87 1.13 1.60
N ILE A 37 -13.42 1.82 2.66
CA ILE A 37 -14.20 1.99 3.89
C ILE A 37 -15.41 2.89 3.65
N LYS A 38 -15.21 4.06 3.04
CA LYS A 38 -16.28 5.03 2.76
C LYS A 38 -17.39 4.44 1.88
N ASP A 39 -17.02 3.65 0.87
CA ASP A 39 -17.98 3.02 -0.04
C ASP A 39 -18.58 1.72 0.54
N GLY A 40 -18.27 1.37 1.79
CA GLY A 40 -18.82 0.23 2.51
C GLY A 40 -18.35 -1.13 1.99
N ILE A 41 -17.19 -1.19 1.33
CA ILE A 41 -16.62 -2.41 0.77
C ILE A 41 -15.99 -3.29 1.85
N CYS A 42 -15.42 -2.66 2.89
CA CYS A 42 -14.90 -3.34 4.08
C CYS A 42 -14.92 -2.40 5.29
N THR A 43 -14.85 -2.95 6.50
CA THR A 43 -14.59 -2.17 7.72
C THR A 43 -13.09 -1.84 7.87
N VAL A 44 -12.76 -0.96 8.82
CA VAL A 44 -11.37 -0.68 9.22
C VAL A 44 -10.67 -1.97 9.68
N GLU A 45 -11.33 -2.77 10.52
CA GLU A 45 -10.77 -4.03 11.03
C GLU A 45 -10.51 -5.04 9.90
N GLU A 46 -11.47 -5.22 8.98
CA GLU A 46 -11.31 -6.13 7.84
C GLU A 46 -10.17 -5.69 6.91
N LEU A 47 -10.05 -4.38 6.66
CA LEU A 47 -8.94 -3.82 5.89
C LEU A 47 -7.59 -4.11 6.55
N ASP A 48 -7.51 -3.85 7.87
CA ASP A 48 -6.30 -4.10 8.67
C ASP A 48 -5.92 -5.58 8.67
N ASP A 49 -6.90 -6.48 8.79
CA ASP A 49 -6.66 -7.92 8.74
C ASP A 49 -6.22 -8.40 7.35
N ILE A 50 -6.77 -7.84 6.27
CA ILE A 50 -6.28 -8.10 4.90
C ILE A 50 -4.83 -7.65 4.75
N MET A 51 -4.44 -6.54 5.39
CA MET A 51 -3.04 -6.11 5.40
C MET A 51 -2.16 -7.01 6.26
N ARG A 52 -2.56 -7.28 7.51
CA ARG A 52 -1.78 -8.02 8.53
C ARG A 52 -1.61 -9.49 8.16
N TYR A 53 -2.68 -10.13 7.72
CA TYR A 53 -2.75 -11.57 7.46
C TYR A 53 -2.75 -11.93 5.97
N GLY A 54 -2.95 -10.95 5.09
CA GLY A 54 -2.97 -11.14 3.64
C GLY A 54 -1.69 -10.65 2.95
N PHE A 55 -1.80 -9.55 2.21
CA PHE A 55 -0.71 -9.12 1.33
C PHE A 55 0.42 -8.38 2.04
N GLY A 56 0.16 -7.68 3.15
CA GLY A 56 1.18 -6.96 3.90
C GLY A 56 2.24 -7.88 4.51
N LEU A 57 1.86 -9.10 4.91
CA LEU A 57 2.81 -10.13 5.36
C LEU A 57 3.87 -10.46 4.30
N ARG A 58 3.48 -10.47 3.02
CA ARG A 58 4.42 -10.68 1.91
C ARG A 58 5.43 -9.53 1.80
N TRP A 59 4.99 -8.30 2.07
CA TRP A 59 5.83 -7.11 2.02
C TRP A 59 6.81 -7.01 3.18
N ALA A 60 6.44 -7.55 4.34
CA ALA A 60 7.35 -7.67 5.49
C ALA A 60 8.53 -8.61 5.20
N GLN A 61 8.30 -9.66 4.39
CA GLN A 61 9.33 -10.64 4.04
C GLN A 61 10.14 -10.25 2.81
N MET A 62 9.49 -9.69 1.78
CA MET A 62 10.10 -9.37 0.48
C MET A 62 9.53 -8.07 -0.08
N GLY A 63 10.37 -7.24 -0.71
CA GLY A 63 9.89 -6.00 -1.32
C GLY A 63 8.88 -6.25 -2.46
N MET A 64 8.01 -5.27 -2.74
CA MET A 64 6.93 -5.35 -3.74
C MET A 64 7.35 -5.99 -5.08
N PHE A 65 8.44 -5.51 -5.69
CA PHE A 65 8.93 -6.05 -6.95
C PHE A 65 9.51 -7.46 -6.86
N GLN A 66 10.03 -7.88 -5.69
CA GLN A 66 10.48 -9.25 -5.48
C GLN A 66 9.28 -10.20 -5.39
N VAL A 67 8.24 -9.81 -4.63
CA VAL A 67 6.99 -10.58 -4.53
C VAL A 67 6.39 -10.81 -5.91
N TYR A 68 6.28 -9.76 -6.74
CA TYR A 68 5.75 -9.90 -8.10
C TYR A 68 6.68 -10.62 -9.07
N ARG A 69 8.00 -10.52 -8.89
CA ARG A 69 8.95 -11.33 -9.69
C ARG A 69 8.73 -12.82 -9.43
N VAL A 70 8.58 -13.22 -8.16
CA VAL A 70 8.30 -14.61 -7.79
C VAL A 70 6.94 -15.05 -8.33
N ALA A 71 5.93 -14.18 -8.26
CA ALA A 71 4.61 -14.45 -8.84
C ALA A 71 4.64 -14.65 -10.36
N GLY A 72 5.59 -14.03 -11.06
CA GLY A 72 5.83 -14.22 -12.50
C GLY A 72 6.49 -15.55 -12.89
N GLY A 73 6.78 -16.43 -11.94
CA GLY A 73 7.41 -17.74 -12.19
C GLY A 73 8.82 -17.63 -12.77
N GLU A 74 9.27 -18.67 -13.49
CA GLU A 74 10.61 -18.73 -14.09
C GLU A 74 10.87 -17.58 -15.08
N ALA A 75 9.82 -17.12 -15.78
CA ALA A 75 9.90 -16.01 -16.71
C ALA A 75 9.97 -14.63 -16.02
N GLY A 76 9.73 -14.58 -14.71
CA GLY A 76 9.96 -13.44 -13.84
C GLY A 76 9.13 -12.20 -14.18
N MET A 77 9.70 -11.01 -13.90
CA MET A 77 8.98 -9.74 -13.96
C MET A 77 8.44 -9.39 -15.35
N ARG A 78 9.15 -9.76 -16.43
CA ARG A 78 8.70 -9.45 -17.80
C ARG A 78 7.40 -10.17 -18.13
N HIS A 79 7.28 -11.42 -17.71
CA HIS A 79 6.06 -12.20 -17.88
C HIS A 79 4.91 -11.64 -17.03
N PHE A 80 5.18 -11.35 -15.74
CA PHE A 80 4.22 -10.71 -14.85
C PHE A 80 3.67 -9.40 -15.44
N MET A 81 4.55 -8.52 -15.94
CA MET A 81 4.15 -7.25 -16.56
C MET A 81 3.37 -7.44 -17.86
N ALA A 82 3.67 -8.46 -18.68
CA ALA A 82 2.90 -8.74 -19.89
C ALA A 82 1.48 -9.24 -19.57
N GLN A 83 1.35 -10.05 -18.52
CA GLN A 83 0.08 -10.61 -18.07
C GLN A 83 -0.82 -9.53 -17.44
N PHE A 84 -0.29 -8.73 -16.51
CA PHE A 84 -1.08 -7.76 -15.73
C PHE A 84 -1.00 -6.32 -16.23
N GLY A 85 -0.11 -6.01 -17.18
CA GLY A 85 0.02 -4.69 -17.80
C GLY A 85 -1.28 -4.15 -18.41
N PRO A 86 -2.11 -4.97 -19.10
CA PRO A 86 -3.42 -4.52 -19.59
C PRO A 86 -4.36 -4.02 -18.49
N CYS A 87 -4.27 -4.58 -17.28
CA CYS A 87 -5.11 -4.23 -16.14
C CYS A 87 -4.80 -2.84 -15.57
N LEU A 88 -3.60 -2.29 -15.83
CA LEU A 88 -3.22 -0.95 -15.37
C LEU A 88 -4.07 0.18 -15.98
N ARG A 89 -4.81 -0.09 -17.05
CA ARG A 89 -5.75 0.87 -17.66
C ARG A 89 -7.15 0.83 -17.05
N TRP A 90 -7.43 -0.17 -16.22
CA TRP A 90 -8.76 -0.33 -15.67
C TRP A 90 -8.97 0.60 -14.46
N PRO A 91 -10.14 1.24 -14.34
CA PRO A 91 -10.40 2.23 -13.29
C PRO A 91 -10.80 1.56 -11.98
N TRP A 92 -9.96 0.65 -11.49
CA TRP A 92 -10.24 -0.16 -10.30
C TRP A 92 -9.77 0.49 -9.00
N THR A 93 -8.79 1.40 -9.09
CA THR A 93 -8.27 2.13 -7.93
C THR A 93 -8.53 3.63 -8.10
N LYS A 94 -8.76 4.30 -6.98
CA LYS A 94 -8.95 5.74 -6.86
C LYS A 94 -7.67 6.42 -6.38
N LEU A 95 -6.50 5.88 -6.71
CA LEU A 95 -5.19 6.27 -6.15
C LEU A 95 -4.86 7.77 -6.25
N MET A 96 -5.38 8.45 -7.27
CA MET A 96 -5.18 9.90 -7.47
C MET A 96 -6.29 10.75 -6.85
N ASP A 97 -7.39 10.15 -6.43
CA ASP A 97 -8.56 10.80 -5.84
C ASP A 97 -8.57 10.56 -4.33
N VAL A 98 -8.96 11.57 -3.55
CA VAL A 98 -9.14 11.45 -2.10
C VAL A 98 -10.62 11.68 -1.80
N PRO A 99 -11.26 10.90 -0.91
CA PRO A 99 -12.60 11.25 -0.49
C PRO A 99 -12.58 12.63 0.17
N GLU A 100 -13.73 13.32 0.16
CA GLU A 100 -13.84 14.59 0.84
C GLU A 100 -13.54 14.40 2.33
N PHE A 101 -12.53 15.11 2.83
CA PHE A 101 -12.14 15.06 4.22
C PHE A 101 -13.11 15.92 5.04
N ASN A 102 -14.07 15.27 5.69
CA ASN A 102 -15.13 15.88 6.48
C ASN A 102 -15.31 15.16 7.82
N ASP A 103 -16.06 15.78 8.74
CA ASP A 103 -16.26 15.26 10.10
C ASP A 103 -16.93 13.87 10.09
N GLU A 104 -17.83 13.61 9.13
CA GLU A 104 -18.50 12.32 9.00
C GLU A 104 -17.51 11.18 8.69
N LEU A 105 -16.59 11.40 7.76
CA LEU A 105 -15.54 10.43 7.42
C LEU A 105 -14.59 10.21 8.59
N VAL A 106 -14.23 11.29 9.32
CA VAL A 106 -13.37 11.22 10.49
C VAL A 106 -14.03 10.41 11.60
N ASP A 107 -15.27 10.74 11.96
CA ASP A 107 -16.03 10.05 13.01
C ASP A 107 -16.23 8.56 12.68
N LEU A 108 -16.51 8.24 11.41
CA LEU A 108 -16.64 6.86 10.95
C LEU A 108 -15.37 6.05 11.18
N ILE A 109 -14.22 6.57 10.73
CA ILE A 109 -12.93 5.86 10.84
C ILE A 109 -12.47 5.78 12.29
N ALA A 110 -12.61 6.89 13.05
CA ALA A 110 -12.20 6.95 14.45
C ALA A 110 -13.01 5.98 15.31
N THR A 111 -14.34 5.95 15.15
CA THR A 111 -15.20 5.02 15.91
C THR A 111 -14.81 3.57 15.65
N GLN A 112 -14.64 3.16 14.38
CA GLN A 112 -14.23 1.79 14.05
C GLN A 112 -12.83 1.45 14.56
N SER A 113 -11.91 2.42 14.55
CA SER A 113 -10.56 2.24 15.09
C SER A 113 -10.56 2.10 16.62
N ASP A 114 -11.39 2.87 17.32
CA ASP A 114 -11.48 2.85 18.79
C ASP A 114 -12.13 1.54 19.28
N ASP A 115 -13.13 1.02 18.55
CA ASP A 115 -13.78 -0.26 18.88
C ASP A 115 -12.82 -1.47 18.80
N GLN A 116 -11.71 -1.34 18.06
CA GLN A 116 -10.67 -2.38 17.91
C GLN A 116 -9.62 -2.36 19.05
N ALA A 117 -9.50 -1.26 19.80
CA ALA A 117 -8.38 -0.99 20.71
C ALA A 117 -8.42 -1.76 22.05
#